data_AF-A0A2V9I5L2-F1
#
_entry.id   AF-A0A2V9I5L2-F1
#
_cell.length_a   1.000
_cell.length_b   1.000
_cell.length_c   1.000
_cell.angle_alpha   90.00
_cell.angle_beta   90.00
_cell.angle_gamma   90.00
#
_symmetry.space_group_name_H-M   'P 1'
#
loop_
_entity.id
_entity.type
_entity.pdbx_description
1 polymer ?
#
loop_
_entity_poly.entity_id
_entity_poly.type
_entity_poly.pdbx_seq_one_letter_code
_entity_poly.pdbx_strand_id
1 'polypeptide(L)'
;MNEVNLLRIKEMNRAQSVLIFVLTLWVVPLQARAGQEDELRKRISEFEARLQKLEQATQPPGKNPPTAEPQSGGTGEIQELRRQLEVIAQEVEKLRSGEPEIEITDRKAKNLGLGSSAASVYRKRQGVSIAGYGEMTYENSADRNESGNAVREGSRLDFLRAVLYTGYRFNEKFVFNSEIEFEHASTGKTGEVAVEFAYIDYLAHKNLALRGGLLLVPMGLTNEFHEPNAYLGVRRSATESLIIPSTWAENGFGVVGSAGPLQYRAYVVNGMDAGGFSSDGLREGRQEGSETKATNLAFVGRLDIVPVPGVLFGGALYTGGSGQGQFIEQGRDLKVTTTIGEAHAQIQARGVDLRGLYARASVGDVAALNQARNLTGGSAVGRLMQGGYVQAGYNVLSQYTESIRLTPYYRFERVNTQKEVPLGFASDPATDRKFHTLGLEFRPVQGVVLKSDYQWLKNGARTGLNQFNISLGYAF
;
A
#
# COMPACT_ATOMS: atom_id res chain seq x y z
N MET A 1 -2.98 -41.64 56.27
CA MET A 1 -2.53 -40.69 57.30
C MET A 1 -1.14 -41.11 57.72
N ASN A 2 -0.12 -40.27 57.49
CA ASN A 2 1.04 -40.06 58.34
C ASN A 2 1.97 -39.02 57.70
N GLU A 3 1.82 -37.80 58.22
CA GLU A 3 2.88 -36.81 58.47
C GLU A 3 3.99 -37.43 59.37
N VAL A 4 5.23 -36.95 59.55
CA VAL A 4 6.06 -35.81 59.13
C VAL A 4 7.47 -36.05 59.74
N ASN A 5 8.46 -35.25 59.30
CA ASN A 5 9.81 -34.99 59.89
C ASN A 5 10.96 -35.96 59.57
N LEU A 6 12.22 -35.53 59.37
CA LEU A 6 12.91 -34.27 59.00
C LEU A 6 14.43 -34.62 58.97
N LEU A 7 15.25 -33.76 58.35
CA LEU A 7 16.74 -33.65 58.42
C LEU A 7 17.57 -34.52 57.45
N ARG A 8 18.66 -34.09 56.82
CA ARG A 8 19.26 -32.78 56.44
C ARG A 8 20.57 -33.14 55.68
N ILE A 9 20.90 -32.38 54.63
CA ILE A 9 22.26 -32.03 54.14
C ILE A 9 23.01 -33.01 53.21
N LYS A 10 23.30 -32.45 52.01
CA LYS A 10 24.55 -32.42 51.21
C LYS A 10 24.52 -33.01 49.78
N GLU A 11 24.68 -32.07 48.85
CA GLU A 11 25.60 -32.04 47.71
C GLU A 11 25.46 -33.03 46.54
N MET A 12 25.48 -32.43 45.34
CA MET A 12 26.14 -32.90 44.13
C MET A 12 25.88 -34.35 43.70
N ASN A 13 24.96 -34.52 42.74
CA ASN A 13 25.26 -35.12 41.43
C ASN A 13 23.97 -35.49 40.69
N ARG A 14 23.48 -34.57 39.86
CA ARG A 14 22.82 -34.91 38.60
C ARG A 14 23.32 -33.98 37.51
N ALA A 15 24.61 -34.12 37.23
CA ALA A 15 25.19 -33.81 35.95
C ALA A 15 25.30 -35.14 35.18
N GLN A 16 24.55 -35.28 34.10
CA GLN A 16 25.03 -35.75 32.79
C GLN A 16 23.83 -35.80 31.84
N SER A 17 24.06 -35.26 30.63
CA SER A 17 23.14 -35.15 29.50
C SER A 17 22.22 -33.93 29.48
N VAL A 18 22.77 -32.71 29.42
CA VAL A 18 22.41 -31.64 28.43
C VAL A 18 23.48 -30.53 28.55
N LEU A 19 24.63 -30.71 27.89
CA LEU A 19 25.47 -29.58 27.46
C LEU A 19 26.47 -30.09 26.41
N ILE A 20 26.14 -29.90 25.14
CA ILE A 20 27.00 -29.57 23.98
C ILE A 20 26.00 -29.35 22.85
N PHE A 21 25.55 -28.11 22.66
CA PHE A 21 25.07 -27.57 21.37
C PHE A 21 24.90 -26.05 21.51
N VAL A 22 25.95 -25.38 22.01
CA VAL A 22 26.14 -23.93 21.88
C VAL A 22 27.52 -23.75 21.26
N LEU A 23 27.55 -23.73 19.93
CA LEU A 23 28.60 -23.23 19.02
C LEU A 23 28.47 -24.01 17.71
N THR A 24 27.66 -23.49 16.79
CA THR A 24 27.75 -23.63 15.31
C THR A 24 26.38 -23.35 14.71
N LEU A 25 26.02 -22.08 14.57
CA LEU A 25 24.99 -21.62 13.63
C LEU A 25 25.19 -20.12 13.35
N TRP A 26 26.45 -19.75 13.16
CA TRP A 26 26.88 -18.62 12.34
C TRP A 26 27.89 -19.21 11.36
N VAL A 27 27.82 -18.77 10.11
CA VAL A 27 28.48 -19.33 8.91
C VAL A 27 27.68 -20.47 8.25
N VAL A 28 26.62 -20.09 7.51
CA VAL A 28 26.39 -20.78 6.22
C VAL A 28 27.59 -20.40 5.34
N PRO A 29 28.41 -21.36 4.91
CA PRO A 29 29.71 -21.04 4.33
C PRO A 29 29.56 -20.49 2.91
N LEU A 30 30.41 -19.52 2.57
CA LEU A 30 30.70 -19.05 1.21
C LEU A 30 30.90 -20.21 0.20
N GLN A 31 31.27 -21.41 0.69
CA GLN A 31 31.51 -22.61 -0.10
C GLN A 31 30.27 -23.14 -0.84
N ALA A 32 29.05 -22.92 -0.34
CA ALA A 32 27.84 -23.34 -1.05
C ALA A 32 27.59 -22.50 -2.32
N ARG A 33 27.99 -21.22 -2.30
CA ARG A 33 27.92 -20.32 -3.47
C ARG A 33 29.00 -20.61 -4.50
N ALA A 34 30.23 -20.92 -4.06
CA ALA A 34 31.31 -21.32 -4.97
C ALA A 34 30.97 -22.62 -5.71
N GLY A 35 30.39 -23.61 -5.01
CA GLY A 35 29.95 -24.87 -5.63
C GLY A 35 28.87 -24.70 -6.69
N GLN A 36 27.92 -23.77 -6.50
CA GLN A 36 26.89 -23.45 -7.50
C GLN A 36 27.47 -22.72 -8.72
N GLU A 37 28.45 -21.82 -8.53
CA GLU A 37 29.10 -21.10 -9.62
C GLU A 37 29.94 -22.04 -10.49
N ASP A 38 30.66 -22.98 -9.87
CA ASP A 38 31.44 -24.01 -10.57
C ASP A 38 30.54 -24.99 -11.34
N GLU A 39 29.40 -25.39 -10.76
CA GLU A 39 28.42 -26.25 -11.43
C GLU A 39 27.77 -25.54 -12.62
N LEU A 40 27.45 -24.24 -12.49
CA LEU A 40 26.93 -23.43 -13.61
C LEU A 40 27.96 -23.26 -14.73
N ARG A 41 29.22 -22.94 -14.39
CA ARG A 41 30.31 -22.81 -15.37
C ARG A 41 30.51 -24.11 -16.16
N LYS A 42 30.43 -25.25 -15.48
CA LYS A 42 30.48 -26.56 -16.11
C LYS A 42 29.34 -26.77 -17.10
N ARG A 43 28.09 -26.47 -16.71
CA ARG A 43 26.92 -26.58 -17.59
C ARG A 43 27.01 -25.66 -18.82
N ILE A 44 27.51 -24.44 -18.66
CA ILE A 44 27.73 -23.50 -19.78
C ILE A 44 28.74 -24.09 -20.78
N SER A 45 29.87 -24.62 -20.28
CA SER A 45 30.89 -25.23 -21.15
C SER A 45 30.38 -26.48 -21.89
N GLU A 46 29.52 -27.28 -21.24
CA GLU A 46 28.88 -28.45 -21.87
C GLU A 46 27.90 -28.03 -22.97
N PHE A 47 27.14 -26.94 -22.77
CA PHE A 47 26.24 -26.39 -23.79
C PHE A 47 26.99 -25.75 -24.96
N GLU A 48 28.05 -24.99 -24.71
CA GLU A 48 28.91 -24.42 -25.76
C GLU A 48 29.54 -25.51 -26.63
N ALA A 49 30.07 -26.58 -26.01
CA ALA A 49 30.64 -27.71 -26.74
C ALA A 49 29.59 -28.44 -27.60
N ARG A 50 28.34 -28.54 -27.12
CA ARG A 50 27.24 -29.17 -27.85
C ARG A 50 26.77 -28.31 -29.02
N LEU A 51 26.71 -26.99 -28.83
CA LEU A 51 26.40 -26.01 -29.88
C LEU A 51 27.46 -26.07 -30.99
N GLN A 52 28.74 -26.08 -30.62
CA GLN A 52 29.85 -26.15 -31.58
C GLN A 52 29.82 -27.43 -32.42
N LYS A 53 29.48 -28.58 -31.81
CA LYS A 53 29.29 -29.84 -32.54
C LYS A 53 28.11 -29.80 -33.51
N LEU A 54 27.00 -29.21 -33.10
CA LEU A 54 25.82 -29.06 -33.97
C LEU A 54 26.10 -28.09 -35.12
N GLU A 55 26.76 -26.96 -34.86
CA GLU A 55 27.15 -26.00 -35.89
C GLU A 55 28.11 -26.62 -36.92
N GLN A 56 29.09 -27.40 -36.46
CA GLN A 56 29.99 -28.18 -37.34
C GLN A 56 29.25 -29.25 -38.16
N ALA A 57 28.22 -29.89 -37.59
CA ALA A 57 27.39 -30.88 -38.30
C ALA A 57 26.47 -30.25 -39.36
N THR A 58 26.12 -28.96 -39.22
CA THR A 58 25.36 -28.19 -40.22
C THR A 58 26.21 -27.49 -41.29
N GLN A 59 27.55 -27.49 -41.17
CA GLN A 59 28.41 -26.95 -42.23
C GLN A 59 28.55 -27.96 -43.38
N PRO A 60 28.27 -27.58 -44.64
CA PRO A 60 28.35 -28.52 -45.76
C PRO A 60 29.81 -28.87 -46.08
N PRO A 61 30.19 -30.16 -46.18
CA PRO A 61 31.49 -30.54 -46.72
C PRO A 61 31.52 -30.27 -48.23
N GLY A 62 32.65 -29.72 -48.70
CA GLY A 62 32.86 -29.43 -50.11
C GLY A 62 32.68 -30.66 -51.01
N LYS A 63 31.90 -30.46 -52.08
CA LYS A 63 31.84 -31.20 -53.36
C LYS A 63 31.83 -32.75 -53.30
N ASN A 64 30.62 -33.32 -53.20
CA ASN A 64 29.99 -34.28 -54.15
C ASN A 64 28.76 -34.95 -53.49
N PRO A 65 27.66 -35.27 -54.22
CA PRO A 65 26.43 -35.77 -53.61
C PRO A 65 26.49 -37.28 -53.35
N PRO A 66 25.78 -37.79 -52.32
CA PRO A 66 24.53 -38.48 -52.64
C PRO A 66 23.39 -38.31 -51.63
N THR A 67 22.18 -38.43 -52.17
CA THR A 67 20.91 -38.86 -51.55
C THR A 67 20.89 -39.17 -50.05
N ALA A 68 20.35 -38.25 -49.26
CA ALA A 68 19.59 -38.53 -48.05
C ALA A 68 18.71 -37.29 -47.73
N GLU A 69 17.47 -37.52 -47.32
CA GLU A 69 16.50 -36.46 -46.99
C GLU A 69 17.04 -35.49 -45.93
N PRO A 70 16.77 -34.17 -46.02
CA PRO A 70 17.23 -33.22 -45.02
C PRO A 70 16.50 -33.44 -43.70
N GLN A 71 17.22 -33.86 -42.66
CA GLN A 71 16.71 -33.86 -41.29
C GLN A 71 16.46 -32.41 -40.85
N SER A 72 15.19 -32.01 -40.84
CA SER A 72 14.69 -30.70 -40.38
C SER A 72 14.76 -30.48 -38.87
N GLY A 73 15.48 -31.35 -38.12
CA GLY A 73 15.57 -31.30 -36.66
C GLY A 73 16.66 -30.39 -36.09
N GLY A 74 17.74 -30.12 -36.85
CA GLY A 74 18.92 -29.42 -36.32
C GLY A 74 18.72 -27.92 -36.05
N THR A 75 17.88 -27.24 -36.83
CA THR A 75 17.70 -25.79 -36.73
C THR A 75 16.89 -25.38 -35.50
N GLY A 76 15.89 -26.18 -35.11
CA GLY A 76 15.07 -25.96 -33.91
C GLY A 76 15.85 -26.23 -32.62
N GLU A 77 16.68 -27.28 -32.61
CA GLU A 77 17.52 -27.62 -31.45
C GLU A 77 18.60 -26.54 -31.21
N ILE A 78 19.21 -26.00 -32.26
CA ILE A 78 20.16 -24.88 -32.17
C ILE A 78 19.49 -23.60 -31.64
N GLN A 79 18.27 -23.29 -32.06
CA GLN A 79 17.53 -22.12 -31.54
C GLN A 79 17.17 -22.27 -30.07
N GLU A 80 16.71 -23.46 -29.65
CA GLU A 80 16.39 -23.74 -28.25
C GLU A 80 17.65 -23.72 -27.35
N LEU A 81 18.77 -24.25 -27.83
CA LEU A 81 20.07 -24.18 -27.13
C LEU A 81 20.55 -22.73 -26.98
N ARG A 82 20.40 -21.88 -28.00
CA ARG A 82 20.73 -20.45 -27.91
C ARG A 82 19.84 -19.72 -26.92
N ARG A 83 18.53 -20.01 -26.90
CA ARG A 83 17.58 -19.46 -25.92
C ARG A 83 17.94 -19.87 -24.49
N GLN A 84 18.30 -21.14 -24.28
CA GLN A 84 18.74 -21.64 -22.98
C GLN A 84 20.06 -20.99 -22.52
N LEU A 85 21.01 -20.79 -23.44
CA LEU A 85 22.26 -20.06 -23.17
C LEU A 85 22.01 -18.61 -22.76
N GLU A 86 21.07 -17.92 -23.42
CA GLU A 86 20.75 -16.52 -23.10
C GLU A 86 20.08 -16.38 -21.72
N VAL A 87 19.16 -17.29 -21.38
CA VAL A 87 18.53 -17.35 -20.04
C VAL A 87 19.57 -17.65 -18.95
N ILE A 88 20.48 -18.58 -19.20
CA ILE A 88 21.55 -18.93 -18.24
C ILE A 88 22.56 -17.78 -18.13
N ALA A 89 22.90 -17.11 -19.22
CA ALA A 89 23.80 -15.95 -19.21
C ALA A 89 23.20 -14.78 -18.41
N GLN A 90 21.90 -14.51 -18.56
CA GLN A 90 21.18 -13.54 -17.72
C GLN A 90 21.20 -13.95 -16.25
N GLU A 91 21.01 -15.24 -15.94
CA GLU A 91 21.05 -15.73 -14.56
C GLU A 91 22.47 -15.63 -13.95
N VAL A 92 23.52 -15.89 -14.74
CA VAL A 92 24.92 -15.68 -14.34
C VAL A 92 25.22 -14.20 -14.13
N GLU A 93 24.72 -13.31 -14.97
CA GLU A 93 24.91 -11.87 -14.84
C GLU A 93 24.19 -11.33 -13.60
N LYS A 94 22.98 -11.85 -13.31
CA LYS A 94 22.21 -11.60 -12.09
C LYS A 94 22.95 -12.12 -10.84
N LEU A 95 23.60 -13.28 -10.91
CA LEU A 95 24.44 -13.81 -9.84
C LEU A 95 25.77 -13.04 -9.67
N ARG A 96 26.40 -12.59 -10.77
CA ARG A 96 27.63 -11.75 -10.78
C ARG A 96 27.39 -10.34 -10.29
N SER A 97 26.17 -9.81 -10.44
CA SER A 97 25.81 -8.46 -9.95
C SER A 97 26.00 -8.31 -8.44
N GLY A 98 26.10 -9.42 -7.70
CA GLY A 98 26.40 -9.38 -6.27
C GLY A 98 25.37 -8.60 -5.46
N GLU A 99 24.15 -8.41 -5.98
CA GLU A 99 22.99 -7.93 -5.24
C GLU A 99 22.37 -9.14 -4.52
N PRO A 100 22.73 -9.46 -3.26
CA PRO A 100 21.82 -10.27 -2.47
C PRO A 100 20.52 -9.46 -2.36
N GLU A 101 19.41 -10.03 -2.81
CA GLU A 101 18.10 -9.66 -2.26
C GLU A 101 18.23 -9.78 -0.74
N ILE A 102 18.29 -8.64 -0.06
CA ILE A 102 18.07 -8.65 1.37
C ILE A 102 16.58 -8.88 1.51
N GLU A 103 16.21 -10.03 2.04
CA GLU A 103 14.84 -10.36 2.38
C GLU A 103 14.39 -9.41 3.51
N ILE A 104 13.95 -8.21 3.12
CA ILE A 104 13.15 -7.36 3.95
C ILE A 104 11.77 -8.00 3.97
N THR A 105 11.53 -8.80 5.00
CA THR A 105 10.21 -9.34 5.35
C THR A 105 9.15 -8.23 5.27
N ASP A 106 7.92 -8.54 4.84
CA ASP A 106 6.77 -7.60 4.75
C ASP A 106 6.63 -6.72 6.00
N ARG A 107 7.01 -7.24 7.18
CA ARG A 107 7.06 -6.50 8.44
C ARG A 107 7.89 -5.21 8.35
N LYS A 108 9.09 -5.26 7.74
CA LYS A 108 9.97 -4.09 7.61
C LYS A 108 9.44 -3.09 6.58
N ALA A 109 8.79 -3.54 5.49
CA ALA A 109 8.11 -2.65 4.55
C ALA A 109 6.99 -1.86 5.27
N LYS A 110 6.18 -2.56 6.07
CA LYS A 110 5.15 -1.92 6.90
C LYS A 110 5.72 -0.96 7.95
N ASN A 111 6.86 -1.30 8.56
CA ASN A 111 7.55 -0.38 9.49
C ASN A 111 7.89 0.95 8.81
N LEU A 112 8.18 0.93 7.50
CA LEU A 112 8.52 2.13 6.71
C LEU A 112 7.29 2.90 6.20
N GLY A 113 6.07 2.39 6.45
CA GLY A 113 4.83 3.02 5.98
C GLY A 113 4.67 2.91 4.45
N LEU A 114 5.02 1.77 3.87
CA LEU A 114 5.01 1.57 2.42
C LEU A 114 4.31 0.28 2.03
N GLY A 115 3.54 0.33 0.95
CA GLY A 115 3.09 -0.82 0.18
C GLY A 115 4.21 -1.78 -0.22
N SER A 116 3.84 -3.01 -0.58
CA SER A 116 4.81 -4.07 -0.89
C SER A 116 5.65 -3.74 -2.12
N SER A 117 5.06 -3.14 -3.16
CA SER A 117 5.78 -2.70 -4.35
C SER A 117 6.63 -1.47 -4.06
N ALA A 118 6.10 -0.48 -3.34
CA ALA A 118 6.83 0.72 -2.93
C ALA A 118 8.08 0.42 -2.06
N ALA A 119 8.11 -0.69 -1.33
CA ALA A 119 9.22 -1.05 -0.45
C ALA A 119 10.38 -1.77 -1.17
N SER A 120 10.28 -2.07 -2.46
CA SER A 120 11.24 -2.89 -3.20
C SER A 120 12.67 -2.34 -3.16
N VAL A 121 12.85 -1.01 -3.19
CA VAL A 121 14.18 -0.35 -3.15
C VAL A 121 14.97 -0.67 -1.88
N TYR A 122 14.29 -0.88 -0.76
CA TYR A 122 14.94 -1.17 0.52
C TYR A 122 15.51 -2.59 0.56
N ARG A 123 15.06 -3.50 -0.31
CA ARG A 123 15.60 -4.87 -0.44
C ARG A 123 16.97 -4.91 -1.12
N LYS A 124 17.33 -3.84 -1.83
CA LYS A 124 18.62 -3.72 -2.52
C LYS A 124 19.71 -3.24 -1.58
N ARG A 125 20.96 -3.57 -1.90
CA ARG A 125 22.14 -2.98 -1.24
C ARG A 125 22.54 -1.64 -1.83
N GLN A 126 22.36 -1.48 -3.13
CA GLN A 126 22.63 -0.25 -3.87
C GLN A 126 21.87 -0.35 -5.20
N GLY A 127 21.66 0.78 -5.87
CA GLY A 127 21.17 0.80 -7.25
C GLY A 127 19.67 1.07 -7.37
N VAL A 128 19.20 0.93 -8.61
CA VAL A 128 17.82 1.27 -9.03
C VAL A 128 16.87 0.13 -8.67
N SER A 129 15.67 0.49 -8.20
CA SER A 129 14.52 -0.39 -8.11
C SER A 129 13.37 0.20 -8.89
N ILE A 130 12.68 -0.66 -9.64
CA ILE A 130 11.44 -0.34 -10.36
C ILE A 130 10.40 -1.36 -9.93
N ALA A 131 9.21 -0.88 -9.64
CA ALA A 131 8.02 -1.69 -9.37
C ALA A 131 6.80 -0.91 -9.88
N GLY A 132 5.62 -1.52 -9.90
CA GLY A 132 4.44 -0.78 -10.31
C GLY A 132 3.16 -1.56 -10.11
N TYR A 133 2.05 -0.87 -10.33
CA TYR A 133 0.74 -1.51 -10.36
C TYR A 133 -0.18 -0.77 -11.33
N GLY A 134 -1.27 -1.43 -11.71
CA GLY A 134 -2.35 -0.81 -12.46
C GLY A 134 -3.69 -1.28 -11.97
N GLU A 135 -4.72 -0.48 -12.23
CA GLU A 135 -6.10 -0.78 -11.86
C GLU A 135 -7.07 -0.28 -12.93
N MET A 136 -7.95 -1.17 -13.36
CA MET A 136 -9.10 -0.87 -14.21
C MET A 136 -10.38 -1.13 -13.42
N THR A 137 -11.37 -0.25 -13.55
CA THR A 137 -12.63 -0.34 -12.83
C THR A 137 -13.83 -0.25 -13.77
N TYR A 138 -14.87 -0.99 -13.44
CA TYR A 138 -16.22 -0.81 -13.98
C TYR A 138 -17.15 -0.45 -12.83
N GLU A 139 -17.89 0.63 -12.99
CA GLU A 139 -18.81 1.16 -11.99
C GLU A 139 -20.18 1.36 -12.64
N ASN A 140 -21.23 0.81 -12.03
CA ASN A 140 -22.60 0.93 -12.48
C ASN A 140 -23.48 1.43 -11.33
N SER A 141 -23.93 2.68 -11.42
CA SER A 141 -24.88 3.26 -10.47
C SER A 141 -26.31 2.90 -10.86
N ALA A 142 -27.16 2.67 -9.86
CA ALA A 142 -28.59 2.49 -10.07
C ALA A 142 -29.22 3.71 -10.76
N ASP A 143 -30.25 3.48 -11.59
CA ASP A 143 -30.99 4.52 -12.30
C ASP A 143 -32.04 5.23 -11.42
N ARG A 144 -32.13 4.84 -10.15
CA ARG A 144 -33.03 5.42 -9.14
C ARG A 144 -32.34 5.51 -7.80
N ASN A 145 -32.60 6.61 -7.11
CA ASN A 145 -32.14 6.82 -5.74
C ASN A 145 -33.05 6.15 -4.70
N GLU A 146 -32.68 6.26 -3.42
CA GLU A 146 -33.45 5.72 -2.28
C GLU A 146 -34.91 6.23 -2.17
N SER A 147 -35.21 7.40 -2.76
CA SER A 147 -36.57 7.94 -2.86
C SER A 147 -37.36 7.43 -4.07
N GLY A 148 -36.73 6.67 -4.96
CA GLY A 148 -37.32 6.17 -6.20
C GLY A 148 -37.27 7.18 -7.35
N ASN A 149 -36.65 8.34 -7.17
CA ASN A 149 -36.50 9.35 -8.21
C ASN A 149 -35.47 8.87 -9.25
N ALA A 150 -35.74 9.11 -10.53
CA ALA A 150 -34.84 8.75 -11.60
C ALA A 150 -33.53 9.57 -11.52
N VAL A 151 -32.40 8.89 -11.64
CA VAL A 151 -31.05 9.45 -11.69
C VAL A 151 -30.33 8.86 -12.89
N ARG A 152 -29.54 9.65 -13.61
CA ARG A 152 -28.81 9.22 -14.81
C ARG A 152 -27.31 9.44 -14.66
N GLU A 153 -26.68 8.69 -13.76
CA GLU A 153 -25.21 8.64 -13.69
C GLU A 153 -24.61 7.73 -14.77
N GLY A 154 -25.30 6.63 -15.10
CA GLY A 154 -24.84 5.68 -16.10
C GLY A 154 -23.80 4.70 -15.58
N SER A 155 -23.06 4.07 -16.50
CA SER A 155 -21.93 3.20 -16.17
C SER A 155 -20.64 3.80 -16.65
N ARG A 156 -19.56 3.58 -15.90
CA ARG A 156 -18.21 4.00 -16.26
C ARG A 156 -17.31 2.77 -16.32
N LEU A 157 -16.56 2.64 -17.41
CA LEU A 157 -15.43 1.73 -17.53
C LEU A 157 -14.19 2.59 -17.68
N ASP A 158 -13.23 2.42 -16.79
CA ASP A 158 -12.11 3.34 -16.66
C ASP A 158 -10.82 2.60 -16.34
N PHE A 159 -9.75 2.96 -17.04
CA PHE A 159 -8.41 2.58 -16.64
C PHE A 159 -7.97 3.58 -15.58
N LEU A 160 -8.40 3.32 -14.36
CA LEU A 160 -8.36 4.26 -13.25
C LEU A 160 -6.96 4.79 -13.03
N ARG A 161 -5.95 3.91 -12.99
CA ARG A 161 -4.56 4.31 -12.70
C ARG A 161 -3.51 3.32 -13.17
N ALA A 162 -2.39 3.88 -13.62
CA ALA A 162 -1.10 3.19 -13.78
C ALA A 162 -0.06 3.89 -12.92
N VAL A 163 0.60 3.10 -12.06
CA VAL A 163 1.58 3.60 -11.11
C VAL A 163 2.95 2.99 -11.36
N LEU A 164 3.96 3.86 -11.31
CA LEU A 164 5.35 3.48 -11.38
C LEU A 164 6.09 3.90 -10.11
N TYR A 165 6.63 2.90 -9.42
CA TYR A 165 7.59 3.11 -8.34
C TYR A 165 9.00 3.20 -8.92
N THR A 166 9.70 4.27 -8.56
CA THR A 166 11.14 4.40 -8.84
C THR A 166 11.86 4.71 -7.55
N GLY A 167 12.80 3.84 -7.18
CA GLY A 167 13.65 4.03 -6.02
C GLY A 167 15.12 3.90 -6.39
N TYR A 168 15.97 4.57 -5.63
CA TYR A 168 17.41 4.43 -5.74
C TYR A 168 18.06 4.36 -4.37
N ARG A 169 18.81 3.28 -4.11
CA ARG A 169 19.64 3.18 -2.90
C ARG A 169 21.04 3.70 -3.21
N PHE A 170 21.36 4.90 -2.71
CA PHE A 170 22.66 5.52 -2.93
C PHE A 170 23.78 4.78 -2.19
N ASN A 171 23.50 4.36 -0.95
CA ASN A 171 24.40 3.60 -0.10
C ASN A 171 23.62 2.96 1.06
N GLU A 172 24.33 2.46 2.07
CA GLU A 172 23.70 1.81 3.22
C GLU A 172 22.77 2.71 4.05
N LYS A 173 22.92 4.03 3.96
CA LYS A 173 22.18 5.00 4.77
C LYS A 173 21.18 5.83 3.99
N PHE A 174 21.40 6.07 2.71
CA PHE A 174 20.54 6.96 1.91
C PHE A 174 19.74 6.18 0.88
N VAL A 175 18.41 6.33 0.94
CA VAL A 175 17.45 5.70 0.03
C VAL A 175 16.51 6.77 -0.52
N PHE A 176 16.41 6.86 -1.83
CA PHE A 176 15.35 7.58 -2.52
C PHE A 176 14.21 6.63 -2.87
N ASN A 177 12.98 7.09 -2.68
CA ASN A 177 11.78 6.37 -3.11
C ASN A 177 10.76 7.35 -3.67
N SER A 178 10.07 6.95 -4.73
CA SER A 178 9.02 7.76 -5.35
C SER A 178 7.92 6.92 -6.00
N GLU A 179 6.75 7.51 -6.11
CA GLU A 179 5.57 7.00 -6.81
C GLU A 179 5.09 8.06 -7.81
N ILE A 180 4.96 7.68 -9.07
CA ILE A 180 4.32 8.48 -10.12
C ILE A 180 3.04 7.76 -10.52
N GLU A 181 1.92 8.47 -10.49
CA GLU A 181 0.60 7.96 -10.85
C GLU A 181 0.09 8.65 -12.11
N PHE A 182 -0.42 7.85 -13.05
CA PHE A 182 -1.16 8.30 -14.22
C PHE A 182 -2.61 7.87 -14.05
N GLU A 183 -3.52 8.82 -13.86
CA GLU A 183 -4.95 8.52 -13.73
C GLU A 183 -5.71 8.67 -15.06
N HIS A 184 -6.77 7.88 -15.22
CA HIS A 184 -7.68 7.90 -16.36
C HIS A 184 -7.01 7.75 -17.75
N ALA A 185 -5.81 7.14 -17.77
CA ALA A 185 -4.99 6.90 -18.96
C ALA A 185 -4.76 8.13 -19.87
N SER A 186 -4.84 9.35 -19.32
CA SER A 186 -4.68 10.59 -20.08
C SER A 186 -4.06 11.68 -19.23
N THR A 187 -3.50 12.71 -19.86
CA THR A 187 -3.04 13.95 -19.20
C THR A 187 -3.83 15.18 -19.66
N GLY A 188 -4.81 14.96 -20.55
CA GLY A 188 -5.85 15.92 -20.91
C GLY A 188 -7.20 15.35 -20.47
N LYS A 189 -8.30 15.68 -21.15
CA LYS A 189 -9.68 15.25 -20.77
C LYS A 189 -9.91 15.40 -19.26
N THR A 190 -9.90 14.28 -18.55
CA THR A 190 -10.12 14.15 -17.10
C THR A 190 -8.95 13.44 -16.41
N GLY A 191 -7.87 13.12 -17.12
CA GLY A 191 -6.73 12.39 -16.57
C GLY A 191 -5.60 13.31 -16.16
N GLU A 192 -4.79 12.82 -15.23
CA GLU A 192 -3.71 13.57 -14.62
C GLU A 192 -2.47 12.70 -14.40
N VAL A 193 -1.33 13.37 -14.23
CA VAL A 193 -0.08 12.76 -13.80
C VAL A 193 0.37 13.47 -12.55
N ALA A 194 0.53 12.70 -11.48
CA ALA A 194 0.95 13.22 -10.19
C ALA A 194 2.17 12.45 -9.68
N VAL A 195 2.99 13.15 -8.90
CA VAL A 195 3.95 12.51 -8.02
C VAL A 195 3.24 12.32 -6.69
N GLU A 196 2.79 11.10 -6.39
CA GLU A 196 2.06 10.81 -5.15
C GLU A 196 2.99 10.91 -3.93
N PHE A 197 4.24 10.45 -4.07
CA PHE A 197 5.29 10.72 -3.09
C PHE A 197 6.67 10.72 -3.73
N ALA A 198 7.60 11.44 -3.13
CA ALA A 198 9.02 11.44 -3.50
C ALA A 198 9.85 11.95 -2.33
N TYR A 199 10.65 11.07 -1.73
CA TYR A 199 11.38 11.42 -0.51
C TYR A 199 12.73 10.72 -0.41
N ILE A 200 13.57 11.23 0.50
CA ILE A 200 14.82 10.63 0.92
C ILE A 200 14.69 10.13 2.35
N ASP A 201 15.11 8.89 2.58
CA ASP A 201 15.37 8.34 3.90
C ASP A 201 16.86 8.36 4.21
N TYR A 202 17.21 8.94 5.36
CA TYR A 202 18.47 8.69 6.05
C TYR A 202 18.25 7.66 7.17
N LEU A 203 18.75 6.44 6.95
CA LEU A 203 18.68 5.32 7.89
C LEU A 203 19.69 5.53 9.05
N ALA A 204 19.35 6.42 9.97
CA ALA A 204 20.18 6.81 11.10
C ALA A 204 20.52 5.63 12.03
N HIS A 205 19.56 4.72 12.22
CA HIS A 205 19.71 3.52 13.02
C HIS A 205 18.77 2.41 12.51
N LYS A 206 18.99 1.15 12.91
CA LYS A 206 18.11 0.02 12.53
C LYS A 206 16.63 0.20 12.90
N ASN A 207 16.35 1.13 13.82
CA ASN A 207 15.03 1.37 14.40
C ASN A 207 14.54 2.80 14.15
N LEU A 208 15.29 3.62 13.42
CA LEU A 208 15.01 5.05 13.21
C LEU A 208 15.57 5.50 11.86
N ALA A 209 14.70 6.06 11.02
CA ALA A 209 15.03 6.76 9.81
C ALA A 209 14.52 8.20 9.90
N LEU A 210 15.30 9.13 9.36
CA LEU A 210 14.85 10.50 9.09
C LEU A 210 14.34 10.53 7.65
N ARG A 211 13.11 10.98 7.44
CA ARG A 211 12.46 11.03 6.13
C ARG A 211 12.16 12.48 5.77
N GLY A 212 12.41 12.89 4.54
CA GLY A 212 12.05 14.23 4.06
C GLY A 212 11.77 14.27 2.55
N GLY A 213 10.77 15.06 2.14
CA GLY A 213 10.31 15.19 0.77
C GLY A 213 8.79 15.36 0.69
N LEU A 214 8.20 14.87 -0.39
CA LEU A 214 6.75 14.70 -0.51
C LEU A 214 6.36 13.36 0.12
N LEU A 215 5.59 13.42 1.20
CA LEU A 215 5.34 12.30 2.12
C LEU A 215 3.86 11.91 2.09
N LEU A 216 3.58 10.61 2.05
CA LEU A 216 2.25 10.11 2.41
C LEU A 216 1.99 10.37 3.89
N VAL A 217 0.86 10.99 4.19
CA VAL A 217 0.43 11.29 5.55
C VAL A 217 0.03 9.97 6.24
N PRO A 218 0.60 9.60 7.41
CA PRO A 218 0.44 8.27 7.98
C PRO A 218 -0.88 8.15 8.74
N MET A 219 -2.01 8.25 8.03
CA MET A 219 -3.36 8.25 8.60
C MET A 219 -4.20 7.12 8.00
N GLY A 220 -4.88 6.37 8.85
CA GLY A 220 -5.76 5.28 8.42
C GLY A 220 -5.03 4.06 7.86
N LEU A 221 -5.76 3.02 7.47
CA LEU A 221 -5.18 1.76 7.00
C LEU A 221 -4.78 1.81 5.52
N THR A 222 -5.40 2.70 4.74
CA THR A 222 -5.32 2.71 3.28
C THR A 222 -4.34 3.75 2.74
N ASN A 223 -4.07 4.87 3.44
CA ASN A 223 -3.31 5.97 2.84
C ASN A 223 -1.89 5.60 2.41
N GLU A 224 -1.20 4.80 3.24
CA GLU A 224 0.16 4.30 2.96
C GLU A 224 0.15 2.99 2.16
N PHE A 225 -1.03 2.37 2.03
CA PHE A 225 -1.26 1.05 1.44
C PHE A 225 -2.47 1.12 0.50
N HIS A 226 -2.38 1.96 -0.53
CA HIS A 226 -3.48 2.28 -1.46
C HIS A 226 -3.44 1.47 -2.76
N GLU A 227 -2.50 0.52 -2.87
CA GLU A 227 -2.45 -0.48 -3.94
C GLU A 227 -3.77 -1.30 -3.99
N PRO A 228 -4.23 -1.73 -5.17
CA PRO A 228 -5.46 -2.51 -5.31
C PRO A 228 -5.39 -3.84 -4.55
N ASN A 229 -4.20 -4.40 -4.32
CA ASN A 229 -4.01 -5.63 -3.56
C ASN A 229 -4.05 -5.43 -2.03
N ALA A 230 -4.15 -4.19 -1.54
CA ALA A 230 -3.99 -3.87 -0.12
C ALA A 230 -5.30 -3.92 0.67
N TYR A 231 -6.45 -3.79 0.01
CA TYR A 231 -7.79 -3.81 0.60
C TYR A 231 -8.77 -4.65 -0.23
N LEU A 232 -9.86 -5.16 0.38
CA LEU A 232 -10.79 -6.11 -0.26
C LEU A 232 -11.78 -5.45 -1.24
N GLY A 233 -12.20 -4.20 -0.97
CA GLY A 233 -13.18 -3.49 -1.80
C GLY A 233 -12.67 -3.11 -3.19
N VAL A 234 -13.59 -2.94 -4.15
CA VAL A 234 -13.25 -2.29 -5.44
C VAL A 234 -12.86 -0.84 -5.21
N ARG A 235 -13.58 -0.17 -4.31
CA ARG A 235 -13.29 1.20 -3.88
C ARG A 235 -12.81 1.25 -2.44
N ARG A 236 -12.00 2.27 -2.13
CA ARG A 236 -11.61 2.63 -0.76
C ARG A 236 -12.86 2.88 0.10
N SER A 237 -12.72 2.77 1.42
CA SER A 237 -13.82 3.08 2.33
C SER A 237 -14.18 4.57 2.24
N ALA A 238 -15.46 4.92 2.41
CA ALA A 238 -15.88 6.31 2.37
C ALA A 238 -15.26 7.12 3.54
N THR A 239 -15.02 6.48 4.68
CA THR A 239 -14.35 7.04 5.86
C THR A 239 -12.92 7.45 5.53
N GLU A 240 -12.18 6.56 4.87
CA GLU A 240 -10.80 6.83 4.40
C GLU A 240 -10.76 7.56 3.05
N SER A 241 -11.87 8.12 2.59
CA SER A 241 -11.91 9.01 1.42
C SER A 241 -12.40 10.42 1.78
N LEU A 242 -13.30 10.53 2.76
CA LEU A 242 -14.01 11.78 3.12
C LEU A 242 -13.55 12.37 4.45
N ILE A 243 -13.20 11.53 5.44
CA ILE A 243 -12.75 11.98 6.78
C ILE A 243 -11.23 11.98 6.85
N ILE A 244 -10.61 10.87 6.43
CA ILE A 244 -9.17 10.79 6.16
C ILE A 244 -9.06 10.82 4.63
N PRO A 245 -8.55 11.88 4.00
CA PRO A 245 -8.75 12.07 2.57
C PRO A 245 -7.76 11.27 1.69
N SER A 246 -7.75 9.94 1.72
CA SER A 246 -6.76 9.16 0.95
C SER A 246 -6.98 9.19 -0.58
N THR A 247 -5.93 9.16 -1.41
CA THR A 247 -4.49 9.28 -1.09
C THR A 247 -4.16 10.70 -0.62
N TRP A 248 -3.30 10.84 0.38
CA TRP A 248 -2.97 12.14 0.97
C TRP A 248 -1.47 12.27 1.13
N ALA A 249 -0.90 13.21 0.38
CA ALA A 249 0.51 13.55 0.40
C ALA A 249 0.73 15.03 0.70
N GLU A 250 1.79 15.34 1.44
CA GLU A 250 2.19 16.70 1.79
C GLU A 250 3.72 16.83 1.84
N ASN A 251 4.24 18.02 1.55
CA ASN A 251 5.65 18.34 1.71
C ASN A 251 6.00 18.37 3.20
N GLY A 252 7.07 17.67 3.60
CA GLY A 252 7.49 17.68 5.00
C GLY A 252 8.71 16.86 5.31
N PHE A 253 8.93 16.68 6.61
CA PHE A 253 10.00 15.87 7.15
C PHE A 253 9.63 15.28 8.51
N GLY A 254 10.31 14.22 8.90
CA GLY A 254 10.23 13.70 10.26
C GLY A 254 10.87 12.34 10.42
N VAL A 255 10.26 11.50 11.25
CA VAL A 255 10.85 10.25 11.71
C VAL A 255 9.96 9.06 11.39
N VAL A 256 10.61 7.95 11.04
CA VAL A 256 9.97 6.65 10.83
C VAL A 256 10.79 5.61 11.56
N GLY A 257 10.14 4.69 12.26
CA GLY A 257 10.89 3.68 13.00
C GLY A 257 10.04 2.57 13.60
N SER A 258 10.75 1.66 14.28
CA SER A 258 10.11 0.57 15.00
C SER A 258 10.94 0.15 16.22
N ALA A 259 10.27 -0.28 17.27
CA ALA A 259 10.87 -0.79 18.50
C ALA A 259 10.10 -2.05 18.93
N GLY A 260 10.62 -3.23 18.56
CA GLY A 260 9.94 -4.50 18.82
C GLY A 260 8.60 -4.60 18.06
N PRO A 261 7.46 -4.77 18.76
CA PRO A 261 6.15 -4.76 18.12
C PRO A 261 5.64 -3.35 17.79
N LEU A 262 6.23 -2.29 18.36
CA LEU A 262 5.81 -0.91 18.11
C LEU A 262 6.39 -0.40 16.78
N GLN A 263 5.56 0.20 15.95
CA GLN A 263 5.94 1.02 14.80
C GLN A 263 5.48 2.44 15.06
N TYR A 264 6.29 3.42 14.67
CA TYR A 264 5.98 4.83 14.88
C TYR A 264 6.38 5.66 13.67
N ARG A 265 5.55 6.66 13.36
CA ARG A 265 5.78 7.67 12.33
C ARG A 265 5.36 9.02 12.88
N ALA A 266 6.16 10.05 12.66
CA ALA A 266 5.80 11.40 13.06
C ALA A 266 6.43 12.42 12.10
N TYR A 267 5.61 13.31 11.54
CA TYR A 267 6.03 14.29 10.55
C TYR A 267 5.54 15.71 10.90
N VAL A 268 6.31 16.68 10.45
CA VAL A 268 5.87 18.07 10.28
C VAL A 268 5.70 18.31 8.79
N VAL A 269 4.54 18.82 8.39
CA VAL A 269 4.14 19.00 6.99
C VAL A 269 3.56 20.40 6.73
N ASN A 270 3.42 20.82 5.47
CA ASN A 270 2.89 22.14 5.09
C ASN A 270 1.44 22.42 5.55
N GLY A 271 0.68 21.39 5.89
CA GLY A 271 -0.70 21.51 6.41
C GLY A 271 -1.75 21.57 5.30
N MET A 272 -3.02 21.40 5.65
CA MET A 272 -4.14 21.50 4.69
C MET A 272 -4.48 22.96 4.34
N ASP A 273 -5.23 23.18 3.27
CA ASP A 273 -5.83 24.45 2.88
C ASP A 273 -7.37 24.40 3.03
N ALA A 274 -7.92 25.22 3.92
CA ALA A 274 -9.35 25.32 4.18
C ALA A 274 -10.16 25.94 3.02
N GLY A 275 -9.48 26.52 2.02
CA GLY A 275 -10.08 26.95 0.76
C GLY A 275 -10.70 25.81 -0.05
N GLY A 276 -10.26 24.57 0.16
CA GLY A 276 -10.89 23.40 -0.45
C GLY A 276 -12.07 22.83 0.33
N PHE A 277 -12.16 23.07 1.65
CA PHE A 277 -13.16 22.40 2.49
C PHE A 277 -14.60 22.66 2.03
N SER A 278 -15.46 21.65 2.15
CA SER A 278 -16.86 21.75 1.73
C SER A 278 -17.77 20.93 2.63
N SER A 279 -19.06 20.89 2.30
CA SER A 279 -20.02 19.96 2.90
C SER A 279 -19.64 18.49 2.72
N ASP A 280 -18.84 18.16 1.69
CA ASP A 280 -18.35 16.82 1.41
C ASP A 280 -17.08 16.43 2.19
N GLY A 281 -16.54 17.36 2.99
CA GLY A 281 -15.46 17.10 3.93
C GLY A 281 -14.17 17.84 3.59
N LEU A 282 -13.04 17.19 3.88
CA LEU A 282 -11.71 17.82 3.89
C LEU A 282 -10.87 17.49 2.64
N ARG A 283 -11.38 16.65 1.73
CA ARG A 283 -10.59 16.05 0.65
C ARG A 283 -9.90 17.06 -0.24
N GLU A 284 -10.61 18.11 -0.62
CA GLU A 284 -10.11 19.18 -1.50
C GLU A 284 -9.14 20.13 -0.78
N GLY A 285 -8.91 19.97 0.53
CA GLY A 285 -7.92 20.75 1.27
C GLY A 285 -6.53 20.13 1.29
N ARG A 286 -6.32 18.98 0.65
CA ARG A 286 -4.96 18.43 0.42
C ARG A 286 -4.24 19.34 -0.57
N GLN A 287 -2.95 19.57 -0.34
CA GLN A 287 -2.15 20.42 -1.26
C GLN A 287 -1.22 19.62 -2.17
N GLU A 288 -1.02 18.33 -1.92
CA GLU A 288 -0.40 17.36 -2.85
C GLU A 288 1.01 17.75 -3.33
N GLY A 289 1.73 18.57 -2.57
CA GLY A 289 3.10 18.94 -2.85
C GLY A 289 3.30 20.03 -3.91
N SER A 290 2.26 20.42 -4.66
CA SER A 290 2.33 21.40 -5.75
C SER A 290 2.11 22.83 -5.24
N GLU A 291 3.14 23.69 -5.31
CA GLU A 291 3.13 25.09 -4.84
C GLU A 291 2.41 25.29 -3.49
N THR A 292 2.65 24.35 -2.57
CA THR A 292 1.88 24.26 -1.31
C THR A 292 2.08 25.50 -0.45
N LYS A 293 0.98 26.03 0.07
CA LYS A 293 1.00 27.01 1.15
C LYS A 293 1.53 26.35 2.42
N ALA A 294 2.47 27.02 3.08
CA ALA A 294 3.13 26.52 4.29
C ALA A 294 3.22 27.59 5.38
N THR A 295 2.32 28.58 5.37
CA THR A 295 2.23 29.60 6.42
C THR A 295 1.88 28.98 7.77
N ASN A 296 1.08 27.91 7.75
CA ASN A 296 0.72 27.15 8.95
C ASN A 296 1.07 25.68 8.77
N LEU A 297 2.17 25.26 9.41
CA LEU A 297 2.57 23.86 9.41
C LEU A 297 1.61 23.00 10.25
N ALA A 298 1.55 21.72 9.92
CA ALA A 298 0.81 20.72 10.66
C ALA A 298 1.73 19.62 11.19
N PHE A 299 1.30 19.00 12.28
CA PHE A 299 1.93 17.81 12.84
C PHE A 299 1.04 16.60 12.58
N VAL A 300 1.66 15.48 12.22
CA VAL A 300 0.99 14.19 12.15
C VAL A 300 1.83 13.13 12.84
N GLY A 301 1.19 12.26 13.60
CA GLY A 301 1.83 11.13 14.26
C GLY A 301 0.96 9.88 14.21
N ARG A 302 1.60 8.73 14.11
CA ARG A 302 0.98 7.40 14.08
C ARG A 302 1.77 6.42 14.95
N LEU A 303 1.04 5.59 15.69
CA LEU A 303 1.58 4.49 16.47
C LEU A 303 0.81 3.22 16.15
N ASP A 304 1.53 2.17 15.76
CA ASP A 304 0.97 0.84 15.52
C ASP A 304 1.67 -0.20 16.39
N ILE A 305 0.90 -1.15 16.92
CA ILE A 305 1.38 -2.32 17.64
C ILE A 305 1.10 -3.54 16.77
N VAL A 306 2.16 -4.23 16.36
CA VAL A 306 2.14 -5.45 15.56
C VAL A 306 2.73 -6.59 16.40
N PRO A 307 1.91 -7.22 17.28
CA PRO A 307 2.39 -8.26 18.18
C PRO A 307 2.82 -9.52 17.42
N VAL A 308 2.07 -9.88 16.37
CA VAL A 308 2.33 -11.01 15.49
C VAL A 308 2.05 -10.61 14.04
N PRO A 309 2.70 -11.27 13.05
CA PRO A 309 2.37 -11.04 11.64
C PRO A 309 0.87 -11.18 11.38
N GLY A 310 0.30 -10.23 10.64
CA GLY A 310 -1.13 -10.20 10.30
C GLY A 310 -2.02 -9.51 11.33
N VAL A 311 -1.56 -9.25 12.55
CA VAL A 311 -2.32 -8.53 13.59
C VAL A 311 -1.73 -7.14 13.80
N LEU A 312 -2.56 -6.11 13.70
CA LEU A 312 -2.17 -4.71 13.86
C LEU A 312 -3.27 -3.94 14.59
N PHE A 313 -2.88 -3.14 15.57
CA PHE A 313 -3.74 -2.17 16.23
C PHE A 313 -3.01 -0.85 16.33
N GLY A 314 -3.67 0.26 16.08
CA GLY A 314 -2.99 1.54 16.09
C GLY A 314 -3.94 2.71 16.03
N GLY A 315 -3.33 3.88 15.89
CA GLY A 315 -4.05 5.12 15.70
C GLY A 315 -3.11 6.24 15.26
N ALA A 316 -3.72 7.28 14.71
CA ALA A 316 -3.01 8.44 14.22
C ALA A 316 -3.73 9.73 14.61
N LEU A 317 -2.95 10.80 14.69
CA LEU A 317 -3.42 12.15 15.00
C LEU A 317 -2.74 13.12 14.05
N TYR A 318 -3.56 13.88 13.33
CA TYR A 318 -3.16 15.05 12.56
C TYR A 318 -3.69 16.32 13.24
N THR A 319 -2.88 17.37 13.31
CA THR A 319 -3.34 18.69 13.76
C THR A 319 -2.53 19.82 13.12
N GLY A 320 -3.21 20.86 12.65
CA GLY A 320 -2.58 22.04 12.06
C GLY A 320 -3.57 23.16 11.75
N GLY A 321 -3.07 24.37 11.54
CA GLY A 321 -3.90 25.48 11.06
C GLY A 321 -4.12 25.35 9.56
N SER A 322 -5.37 25.22 9.11
CA SER A 322 -5.70 25.11 7.69
C SER A 322 -6.02 26.44 7.03
N GLY A 323 -6.01 27.55 7.78
CA GLY A 323 -6.34 28.88 7.23
C GLY A 323 -5.28 29.44 6.29
N GLN A 324 -4.01 29.03 6.45
CA GLN A 324 -2.86 29.41 5.61
C GLN A 324 -2.67 30.91 5.37
N GLY A 325 -3.23 31.76 6.25
CA GLY A 325 -3.21 33.23 6.09
C GLY A 325 -4.19 33.78 5.05
N GLN A 326 -5.11 32.97 4.53
CA GLN A 326 -6.01 33.35 3.43
C GLN A 326 -7.31 33.99 3.89
N PHE A 327 -7.72 33.77 5.14
CA PHE A 327 -9.02 34.17 5.64
C PHE A 327 -8.85 35.17 6.78
N ILE A 328 -9.25 36.41 6.54
CA ILE A 328 -9.22 37.47 7.55
C ILE A 328 -10.66 37.87 7.86
N GLU A 329 -11.04 37.77 9.12
CA GLU A 329 -12.34 38.22 9.61
C GLU A 329 -12.13 39.21 10.75
N GLN A 330 -12.76 40.39 10.66
CA GLN A 330 -12.63 41.46 11.66
C GLN A 330 -11.16 41.82 11.98
N GLY A 331 -10.28 41.78 10.98
CA GLY A 331 -8.85 42.07 11.13
C GLY A 331 -8.03 40.95 11.78
N ARG A 332 -8.63 39.78 12.05
CA ARG A 332 -7.97 38.59 12.58
C ARG A 332 -7.82 37.52 11.51
N ASP A 333 -6.61 36.98 11.37
CA ASP A 333 -6.33 35.78 10.59
C ASP A 333 -6.99 34.55 11.25
N LEU A 334 -7.87 33.88 10.51
CA LEU A 334 -8.53 32.66 10.94
C LEU A 334 -7.55 31.49 10.86
N LYS A 335 -7.36 30.78 11.96
CA LYS A 335 -6.42 29.64 11.97
C LYS A 335 -7.02 28.42 11.34
N VAL A 336 -8.35 28.26 11.44
CA VAL A 336 -9.08 27.09 10.94
C VAL A 336 -8.38 25.81 11.40
N THR A 337 -8.22 25.67 12.71
CA THR A 337 -7.47 24.55 13.28
C THR A 337 -8.19 23.25 12.93
N THR A 338 -7.54 22.41 12.15
CA THR A 338 -8.07 21.12 11.71
C THR A 338 -7.36 20.03 12.48
N THR A 339 -8.13 19.18 13.13
CA THR A 339 -7.62 18.02 13.87
C THR A 339 -8.35 16.77 13.38
N ILE A 340 -7.60 15.74 13.00
CA ILE A 340 -8.14 14.44 12.61
C ILE A 340 -7.51 13.39 13.52
N GLY A 341 -8.34 12.67 14.28
CA GLY A 341 -7.91 11.55 15.11
C GLY A 341 -8.56 10.26 14.64
N GLU A 342 -7.80 9.18 14.61
CA GLU A 342 -8.30 7.87 14.19
C GLU A 342 -7.72 6.73 15.02
N ALA A 343 -8.50 5.64 15.12
CA ALA A 343 -8.07 4.38 15.67
C ALA A 343 -8.47 3.24 14.72
N HIS A 344 -7.59 2.27 14.57
CA HIS A 344 -7.79 1.18 13.62
C HIS A 344 -7.24 -0.16 14.13
N ALA A 345 -7.77 -1.23 13.55
CA ALA A 345 -7.39 -2.60 13.82
C ALA A 345 -7.46 -3.45 12.56
N GLN A 346 -6.53 -4.37 12.41
CA GLN A 346 -6.51 -5.38 11.35
C GLN A 346 -6.07 -6.73 11.91
N ILE A 347 -6.75 -7.79 11.52
CA ILE A 347 -6.43 -9.17 11.88
C ILE A 347 -6.50 -10.00 10.61
N GLN A 348 -5.37 -10.56 10.21
CA GLN A 348 -5.23 -11.48 9.09
C GLN A 348 -4.60 -12.77 9.60
N ALA A 349 -5.42 -13.82 9.73
CA ALA A 349 -4.96 -15.10 10.28
C ALA A 349 -5.76 -16.27 9.71
N ARG A 350 -5.08 -17.31 9.20
CA ARG A 350 -5.67 -18.58 8.76
C ARG A 350 -6.88 -18.40 7.83
N GLY A 351 -6.76 -17.49 6.86
CA GLY A 351 -7.81 -17.17 5.89
C GLY A 351 -8.79 -16.09 6.34
N VAL A 352 -8.88 -15.77 7.64
CA VAL A 352 -9.70 -14.67 8.15
C VAL A 352 -9.02 -13.33 7.84
N ASP A 353 -9.77 -12.35 7.32
CA ASP A 353 -9.38 -10.95 7.18
C ASP A 353 -10.43 -10.07 7.86
N LEU A 354 -10.08 -9.46 8.99
CA LEU A 354 -10.91 -8.50 9.71
C LEU A 354 -10.22 -7.14 9.70
N ARG A 355 -10.98 -6.08 9.46
CA ARG A 355 -10.52 -4.70 9.57
C ARG A 355 -11.58 -3.83 10.20
N GLY A 356 -11.13 -2.83 10.95
CA GLY A 356 -12.00 -1.78 11.45
C GLY A 356 -11.23 -0.50 11.64
N LEU A 357 -11.91 0.62 11.39
CA LEU A 357 -11.35 1.95 11.57
C LEU A 357 -12.47 2.90 12.00
N TYR A 358 -12.15 3.80 12.91
CA TYR A 358 -12.99 4.92 13.29
C TYR A 358 -12.18 6.21 13.29
N ALA A 359 -12.71 7.25 12.65
CA ALA A 359 -12.07 8.55 12.51
C ALA A 359 -13.02 9.67 12.90
N ARG A 360 -12.46 10.72 13.48
CA ARG A 360 -13.15 11.96 13.83
C ARG A 360 -12.30 13.14 13.38
N ALA A 361 -12.90 14.08 12.66
CA ALA A 361 -12.27 15.33 12.28
C ALA A 361 -13.03 16.51 12.90
N SER A 362 -12.30 17.48 13.44
CA SER A 362 -12.85 18.74 13.94
C SER A 362 -12.16 19.92 13.28
N VAL A 363 -12.94 20.92 12.90
CA VAL A 363 -12.45 22.15 12.28
C VAL A 363 -12.85 23.33 13.16
N GLY A 364 -11.88 24.17 13.52
CA GLY A 364 -12.07 25.43 14.25
C GLY A 364 -12.44 26.58 13.32
N ASP A 365 -12.92 27.70 13.89
CA ASP A 365 -13.26 28.93 13.14
C ASP A 365 -14.27 28.74 11.98
N VAL A 366 -15.05 27.64 11.97
CA VAL A 366 -15.85 27.24 10.79
C VAL A 366 -16.99 28.22 10.49
N ALA A 367 -17.58 28.86 11.51
CA ALA A 367 -18.61 29.87 11.27
C ALA A 367 -18.06 31.05 10.45
N ALA A 368 -16.90 31.55 10.88
CA ALA A 368 -16.15 32.62 10.23
C ALA A 368 -15.67 32.21 8.83
N LEU A 369 -15.14 30.99 8.69
CA LEU A 369 -14.74 30.42 7.40
C LEU A 369 -15.92 30.35 6.43
N ASN A 370 -17.06 29.81 6.87
CA ASN A 370 -18.25 29.70 6.04
C ASN A 370 -18.76 31.08 5.61
N GLN A 371 -18.73 32.07 6.49
CA GLN A 371 -19.08 33.46 6.16
C GLN A 371 -18.10 34.07 5.15
N ALA A 372 -16.79 33.97 5.40
CA ALA A 372 -15.75 34.47 4.51
C ALA A 372 -15.81 33.83 3.11
N ARG A 373 -16.30 32.58 3.03
CA ARG A 373 -16.48 31.83 1.78
C ARG A 373 -17.90 31.88 1.21
N ASN A 374 -18.80 32.66 1.82
CA ASN A 374 -20.21 32.77 1.42
C ASN A 374 -20.95 31.42 1.32
N LEU A 375 -20.54 30.43 2.12
CA LEU A 375 -21.21 29.14 2.22
C LEU A 375 -22.47 29.29 3.06
N THR A 376 -23.57 28.66 2.67
CA THR A 376 -24.87 28.80 3.36
C THR A 376 -25.64 27.49 3.35
N GLY A 377 -26.47 27.28 4.37
CA GLY A 377 -27.28 26.06 4.48
C GLY A 377 -26.43 24.80 4.35
N GLY A 378 -26.91 23.85 3.54
CA GLY A 378 -26.30 22.53 3.37
C GLY A 378 -24.90 22.53 2.76
N SER A 379 -24.43 23.62 2.13
CA SER A 379 -23.06 23.71 1.58
C SER A 379 -22.00 24.07 2.61
N ALA A 380 -22.40 24.36 3.85
CA ALA A 380 -21.51 24.73 4.94
C ALA A 380 -20.44 23.67 5.21
N VAL A 381 -19.23 24.08 5.58
CA VAL A 381 -18.24 23.15 6.12
C VAL A 381 -18.73 22.65 7.48
N GLY A 382 -18.58 21.35 7.73
CA GLY A 382 -18.86 20.74 9.03
C GLY A 382 -17.84 21.16 10.09
N ARG A 383 -18.32 21.55 11.28
CA ARG A 383 -17.45 21.76 12.46
C ARG A 383 -16.93 20.43 13.00
N LEU A 384 -17.76 19.39 12.94
CA LEU A 384 -17.40 18.04 13.32
C LEU A 384 -17.79 17.06 12.23
N MET A 385 -16.86 16.18 11.90
CA MET A 385 -17.02 15.09 10.94
C MET A 385 -16.63 13.77 11.62
N GLN A 386 -17.27 12.67 11.24
CA GLN A 386 -16.93 11.36 11.77
C GLN A 386 -17.21 10.27 10.73
N GLY A 387 -16.48 9.17 10.82
CA GLY A 387 -16.78 7.98 10.04
C GLY A 387 -16.15 6.74 10.65
N GLY A 388 -16.70 5.59 10.31
CA GLY A 388 -16.09 4.33 10.69
C GLY A 388 -16.68 3.16 9.94
N TYR A 389 -15.91 2.09 9.87
CA TYR A 389 -16.32 0.85 9.23
C TYR A 389 -15.79 -0.37 9.98
N VAL A 390 -16.48 -1.47 9.75
CA VAL A 390 -16.00 -2.83 10.06
C VAL A 390 -16.12 -3.68 8.81
N GLN A 391 -15.10 -4.46 8.52
CA GLN A 391 -15.02 -5.34 7.36
C GLN A 391 -14.58 -6.73 7.82
N ALA A 392 -15.25 -7.74 7.28
CA ALA A 392 -14.92 -9.14 7.52
C ALA A 392 -14.91 -9.90 6.19
N GLY A 393 -13.86 -10.68 5.96
CA GLY A 393 -13.72 -11.58 4.83
C GLY A 393 -13.08 -12.90 5.26
N TYR A 394 -13.32 -13.94 4.47
CA TYR A 394 -12.74 -15.26 4.70
C TYR A 394 -12.29 -15.89 3.39
N ASN A 395 -10.99 -16.20 3.27
CA ASN A 395 -10.46 -16.92 2.13
C ASN A 395 -10.92 -18.38 2.19
N VAL A 396 -11.93 -18.74 1.39
CA VAL A 396 -12.51 -20.09 1.38
C VAL A 396 -11.54 -21.16 0.86
N LEU A 397 -10.48 -20.73 0.15
CA LEU A 397 -9.46 -21.63 -0.39
C LEU A 397 -8.28 -21.82 0.56
N SER A 398 -8.26 -21.18 1.74
CA SER A 398 -7.09 -21.13 2.61
C SER A 398 -6.64 -22.51 3.15
N GLN A 399 -7.51 -23.51 3.12
CA GLN A 399 -7.22 -24.88 3.56
C GLN A 399 -6.76 -25.80 2.41
N TYR A 400 -6.90 -25.35 1.16
CA TYR A 400 -6.67 -26.16 -0.02
C TYR A 400 -5.44 -25.70 -0.81
N THR A 401 -5.19 -24.39 -0.85
CA THR A 401 -4.05 -23.81 -1.57
C THR A 401 -3.65 -22.47 -0.97
N GLU A 402 -2.36 -22.17 -1.03
CA GLU A 402 -1.82 -20.86 -0.68
C GLU A 402 -1.64 -19.95 -1.90
N SER A 403 -1.64 -20.52 -3.12
CA SER A 403 -1.35 -19.81 -4.37
C SER A 403 -2.53 -19.04 -4.93
N ILE A 404 -3.75 -19.49 -4.63
CA ILE A 404 -5.01 -18.91 -5.11
C ILE A 404 -5.82 -18.45 -3.90
N ARG A 405 -6.44 -17.27 -3.98
CA ARG A 405 -7.33 -16.77 -2.93
C ARG A 405 -8.68 -16.42 -3.48
N LEU A 406 -9.72 -16.80 -2.74
CA LEU A 406 -11.10 -16.43 -3.02
C LEU A 406 -11.73 -15.98 -1.70
N THR A 407 -11.94 -14.68 -1.57
CA THR A 407 -12.32 -14.04 -0.31
C THR A 407 -13.64 -13.30 -0.51
N PRO A 408 -14.80 -13.95 -0.28
CA PRO A 408 -16.03 -13.23 -0.03
C PRO A 408 -15.86 -12.33 1.19
N TYR A 409 -16.44 -11.15 1.15
CA TYR A 409 -16.34 -10.19 2.24
C TYR A 409 -17.60 -9.34 2.37
N TYR A 410 -17.80 -8.81 3.57
CA TYR A 410 -18.83 -7.85 3.88
C TYR A 410 -18.21 -6.65 4.62
N ARG A 411 -18.63 -5.44 4.26
CA ARG A 411 -18.26 -4.20 4.92
C ARG A 411 -19.51 -3.43 5.32
N PHE A 412 -19.56 -3.02 6.59
CA PHE A 412 -20.52 -2.05 7.10
C PHE A 412 -19.79 -0.75 7.41
N GLU A 413 -20.35 0.36 6.95
CA GLU A 413 -19.72 1.68 7.09
C GLU A 413 -20.76 2.78 7.32
N ARG A 414 -20.42 3.77 8.15
CA ARG A 414 -21.18 5.01 8.31
C ARG A 414 -20.22 6.19 8.36
N VAL A 415 -20.56 7.25 7.64
CA VAL A 415 -19.77 8.48 7.57
C VAL A 415 -20.69 9.69 7.55
N ASN A 416 -20.32 10.74 8.26
CA ASN A 416 -21.05 12.01 8.29
C ASN A 416 -20.06 13.18 8.33
N THR A 417 -20.01 13.93 7.24
CA THR A 417 -19.12 15.10 7.03
C THR A 417 -19.68 16.39 7.63
N GLN A 418 -20.92 16.38 8.10
CA GLN A 418 -21.56 17.49 8.82
C GLN A 418 -22.27 16.99 10.08
N LYS A 419 -21.57 16.17 10.87
CA LYS A 419 -22.10 15.64 12.13
C LYS A 419 -22.52 16.76 13.08
N GLU A 420 -21.74 17.84 13.10
CA GLU A 420 -22.13 19.12 13.70
C GLU A 420 -21.73 20.26 12.74
N VAL A 421 -22.64 21.21 12.53
CA VAL A 421 -22.37 22.47 11.82
C VAL A 421 -22.36 23.64 12.83
N PRO A 422 -21.70 24.77 12.53
CA PRO A 422 -21.78 25.96 13.39
C PRO A 422 -23.22 26.51 13.52
N LEU A 423 -23.48 27.25 14.60
CA LEU A 423 -24.75 27.95 14.80
C LEU A 423 -25.06 28.88 13.63
N GLY A 424 -26.33 28.92 13.22
CA GLY A 424 -26.77 29.70 12.04
C GLY A 424 -26.66 28.96 10.71
N PHE A 425 -26.12 27.74 10.70
CA PHE A 425 -26.05 26.87 9.52
C PHE A 425 -26.90 25.61 9.72
N ALA A 426 -27.32 24.99 8.61
CA ALA A 426 -28.08 23.75 8.62
C ALA A 426 -27.26 22.65 7.93
N SER A 427 -27.22 21.46 8.50
CA SER A 427 -26.58 20.31 7.85
C SER A 427 -27.43 19.83 6.67
N ASP A 428 -26.77 19.43 5.60
CA ASP A 428 -27.35 18.66 4.50
C ASP A 428 -27.51 17.19 4.95
N PRO A 429 -28.74 16.66 5.03
CA PRO A 429 -28.98 15.27 5.36
C PRO A 429 -28.30 14.27 4.40
N ALA A 430 -27.90 14.67 3.19
CA ALA A 430 -27.19 13.82 2.23
C ALA A 430 -25.77 13.43 2.70
N THR A 431 -25.22 14.16 3.69
CA THR A 431 -23.89 13.92 4.25
C THR A 431 -23.84 12.78 5.27
N ASP A 432 -24.96 12.42 5.93
CA ASP A 432 -25.03 11.25 6.82
C ASP A 432 -25.26 9.98 5.99
N ARG A 433 -24.17 9.36 5.55
CA ARG A 433 -24.14 8.24 4.61
C ARG A 433 -23.94 6.92 5.35
N LYS A 434 -24.70 5.90 4.95
CA LYS A 434 -24.64 4.54 5.46
C LYS A 434 -24.45 3.57 4.30
N PHE A 435 -23.43 2.73 4.40
CA PHE A 435 -23.04 1.78 3.38
C PHE A 435 -23.13 0.35 3.91
N HIS A 436 -23.69 -0.51 3.08
CA HIS A 436 -23.51 -1.96 3.18
C HIS A 436 -22.83 -2.41 1.89
N THR A 437 -21.72 -3.13 1.97
CA THR A 437 -21.02 -3.65 0.80
C THR A 437 -20.84 -5.15 0.96
N LEU A 438 -21.28 -5.91 -0.04
CA LEU A 438 -21.02 -7.34 -0.18
C LEU A 438 -20.18 -7.54 -1.42
N GLY A 439 -19.05 -8.24 -1.31
CA GLY A 439 -18.17 -8.43 -2.45
C GLY A 439 -17.36 -9.70 -2.39
N LEU A 440 -16.59 -9.90 -3.45
CA LEU A 440 -15.74 -11.05 -3.68
C LEU A 440 -14.41 -10.58 -4.25
N GLU A 441 -13.32 -10.94 -3.57
CA GLU A 441 -11.96 -10.81 -4.08
C GLU A 441 -11.49 -12.17 -4.59
N PHE A 442 -10.94 -12.19 -5.80
CA PHE A 442 -10.27 -13.35 -6.38
C PHE A 442 -8.83 -12.99 -6.76
N ARG A 443 -7.87 -13.78 -6.28
CA ARG A 443 -6.45 -13.65 -6.62
C ARG A 443 -5.98 -14.97 -7.26
N PRO A 444 -5.93 -15.05 -8.60
CA PRO A 444 -5.50 -16.26 -9.30
C PRO A 444 -4.01 -16.52 -9.16
N VAL A 445 -3.22 -15.46 -9.01
CA VAL A 445 -1.76 -15.50 -8.85
C VAL A 445 -1.32 -14.31 -8.00
N GLN A 446 -0.10 -14.37 -7.45
CA GLN A 446 0.51 -13.24 -6.78
C GLN A 446 0.60 -12.04 -7.73
N GLY A 447 0.23 -10.86 -7.24
CA GLY A 447 0.24 -9.61 -8.01
C GLY A 447 -1.08 -9.31 -8.73
N VAL A 448 -1.85 -10.30 -9.17
CA VAL A 448 -3.12 -10.09 -9.89
C VAL A 448 -4.33 -10.24 -8.96
N VAL A 449 -5.26 -9.30 -9.05
CA VAL A 449 -6.51 -9.30 -8.28
C VAL A 449 -7.69 -8.92 -9.15
N LEU A 450 -8.77 -9.70 -9.05
CA LEU A 450 -10.08 -9.39 -9.59
C LEU A 450 -11.03 -9.19 -8.41
N LYS A 451 -11.80 -8.11 -8.44
CA LYS A 451 -12.78 -7.80 -7.39
C LYS A 451 -14.12 -7.53 -8.02
N SER A 452 -15.16 -7.85 -7.27
CA SER A 452 -16.51 -7.36 -7.55
C SER A 452 -17.23 -7.07 -6.26
N ASP A 453 -18.06 -6.04 -6.24
CA ASP A 453 -18.91 -5.75 -5.11
C ASP A 453 -20.22 -5.09 -5.49
N TYR A 454 -21.21 -5.24 -4.60
CA TYR A 454 -22.45 -4.50 -4.63
C TYR A 454 -22.54 -3.67 -3.36
N GLN A 455 -22.81 -2.38 -3.52
CA GLN A 455 -22.92 -1.41 -2.45
C GLN A 455 -24.34 -0.86 -2.38
N TRP A 456 -24.96 -0.99 -1.20
CA TRP A 456 -26.18 -0.27 -0.85
C TRP A 456 -25.80 1.01 -0.11
N LEU A 457 -26.15 2.15 -0.69
CA LEU A 457 -25.92 3.47 -0.11
C LEU A 457 -27.25 4.10 0.29
N LYS A 458 -27.34 4.51 1.55
CA LYS A 458 -28.46 5.28 2.10
C LYS A 458 -27.95 6.56 2.73
N ASN A 459 -28.77 7.61 2.73
CA ASN A 459 -28.44 8.83 3.45
C ASN A 459 -29.69 9.53 4.03
N GLY A 460 -29.48 10.53 4.88
CA GLY A 460 -30.57 11.27 5.52
C GLY A 460 -31.49 12.01 4.55
N ALA A 461 -30.99 12.38 3.37
CA ALA A 461 -31.76 13.02 2.30
C ALA A 461 -32.51 12.02 1.41
N ARG A 462 -32.30 10.71 1.60
CA ARG A 462 -32.82 9.64 0.75
C ARG A 462 -32.48 9.81 -0.73
N THR A 463 -31.26 10.29 -0.99
CA THR A 463 -30.66 10.46 -2.32
C THR A 463 -29.58 9.42 -2.62
N GLY A 464 -29.32 8.48 -1.70
CA GLY A 464 -28.35 7.41 -1.88
C GLY A 464 -28.61 6.57 -3.15
N LEU A 465 -27.52 6.16 -3.81
CA LEU A 465 -27.53 5.38 -5.04
C LEU A 465 -26.78 4.07 -4.82
N ASN A 466 -27.45 2.94 -5.08
CA ASN A 466 -26.77 1.65 -5.04
C ASN A 466 -25.81 1.53 -6.24
N GLN A 467 -24.74 0.78 -6.06
CA GLN A 467 -23.68 0.68 -7.06
C GLN A 467 -23.18 -0.77 -7.17
N PHE A 468 -22.98 -1.25 -8.39
CA PHE A 468 -22.27 -2.48 -8.70
C PHE A 468 -20.91 -2.17 -9.30
N ASN A 469 -19.86 -2.82 -8.81
CA ASN A 469 -18.49 -2.54 -9.18
C ASN A 469 -17.70 -3.79 -9.53
N ILE A 470 -16.76 -3.65 -10.45
CA ILE A 470 -15.73 -4.64 -10.77
C ILE A 470 -14.39 -3.93 -10.86
N SER A 471 -13.30 -4.55 -10.37
CA SER A 471 -11.96 -4.09 -10.70
C SER A 471 -11.00 -5.21 -11.04
N LEU A 472 -10.10 -4.93 -11.97
CA LEU A 472 -8.92 -5.73 -12.28
C LEU A 472 -7.69 -4.93 -11.89
N GLY A 473 -6.92 -5.45 -10.94
CA GLY A 473 -5.64 -4.90 -10.52
C GLY A 473 -4.50 -5.86 -10.79
N TYR A 474 -3.31 -5.31 -11.04
CA TYR A 474 -2.07 -6.07 -11.14
C TYR A 474 -0.93 -5.28 -10.50
N ALA A 475 0.06 -5.97 -9.94
CA ALA A 475 1.28 -5.37 -9.39
C ALA A 475 2.49 -6.26 -9.75
N PHE A 476 3.65 -5.63 -9.94
CA PHE A 476 4.91 -6.28 -10.32
C PHE A 476 6.12 -5.71 -9.61
#